data_AF-A0A3N5XE86-F1
#
_entry.id   AF-A0A3N5XE86-F1
#
_cell.length_a   1.000
_cell.length_b   1.000
_cell.length_c   1.000
_cell.angle_alpha   90.00
_cell.angle_beta   90.00
_cell.angle_gamma   90.00
#
_symmetry.space_group_name_H-M   'P 1'
#
loop_
_entity.id
_entity.type
_entity.pdbx_description
1 polymer ?
#
loop_
_entity_poly.entity_id
_entity_poly.type
_entity_poly.pdbx_seq_one_letter_code
_entity_poly.pdbx_strand_id
1 'polypeptide(L)'
;MASESSFKLTYATMFNPPEELHQSFEQALAKLRANLGQEYAMIIDGKEVFAAEKLENRNPANTDELLGIFQKGTAADANAAVAAARRAFKGWSRTPWQERVRLVRKAAEIMDERTYEMGAVVSLEVGKNRMEGLGDVAETA
;
A
#
# COMPACT_ATOMS: atom_id res chain seq x y z
N MET A 1 0.43 -24.47 -11.88
CA MET A 1 -0.79 -24.90 -11.15
C MET A 1 -1.32 -23.66 -10.48
N ALA A 2 -2.50 -23.19 -10.87
CA ALA A 2 -3.10 -21.99 -10.30
C ALA A 2 -3.27 -22.21 -8.79
N SER A 3 -2.79 -21.29 -7.96
CA SER A 3 -3.00 -21.38 -6.51
C SER A 3 -4.51 -21.33 -6.26
N GLU A 4 -5.07 -22.43 -5.79
CA GLU A 4 -6.45 -22.42 -5.32
C GLU A 4 -6.55 -21.50 -4.10
N SER A 5 -7.53 -20.59 -4.17
CA SER A 5 -7.97 -19.67 -3.10
C SER A 5 -7.16 -18.39 -2.89
N SER A 6 -6.96 -17.56 -3.92
CA SER A 6 -6.91 -16.11 -3.68
C SER A 6 -8.36 -15.60 -3.58
N PHE A 7 -8.64 -14.83 -2.55
CA PHE A 7 -9.94 -14.17 -2.40
C PHE A 7 -10.21 -13.31 -3.63
N LYS A 8 -11.28 -13.62 -4.38
CA LYS A 8 -11.75 -12.77 -5.46
C LYS A 8 -12.93 -11.96 -4.97
N LEU A 9 -12.76 -10.65 -4.93
CA LEU A 9 -13.88 -9.75 -4.72
C LEU A 9 -14.76 -9.80 -5.97
N THR A 10 -15.97 -10.32 -5.79
CA THR A 10 -16.99 -10.42 -6.83
C THR A 10 -18.29 -9.88 -6.24
N TYR A 11 -19.28 -9.63 -7.09
CA TYR A 11 -20.59 -9.17 -6.64
C TYR A 11 -21.22 -10.12 -5.60
N ALA A 12 -20.95 -11.43 -5.70
CA ALA A 12 -21.44 -12.43 -4.75
C ALA A 12 -20.76 -12.32 -3.37
N THR A 13 -19.44 -12.12 -3.33
CA THR A 13 -18.69 -11.99 -2.07
C THR A 13 -18.87 -10.61 -1.41
N MET A 14 -19.38 -9.61 -2.14
CA MET A 14 -19.76 -8.31 -1.58
C MET A 14 -21.02 -8.35 -0.72
N PHE A 15 -22.04 -9.13 -1.10
CA PHE A 15 -23.33 -9.12 -0.40
C PHE A 15 -23.38 -10.06 0.81
N ASN A 16 -22.65 -11.18 0.74
CA ASN A 16 -22.56 -12.15 1.84
C ASN A 16 -21.13 -12.69 1.92
N PRO A 17 -20.19 -11.92 2.49
CA PRO A 17 -18.80 -12.34 2.60
C PRO A 17 -18.68 -13.63 3.44
N PRO A 18 -17.80 -14.56 3.04
CA PRO A 18 -17.55 -15.77 3.83
C PRO A 18 -16.87 -15.42 5.16
N GLU A 19 -17.12 -16.22 6.20
CA GLU A 19 -16.59 -15.98 7.55
C GLU A 19 -15.05 -15.93 7.56
N GLU A 20 -14.40 -16.73 6.70
CA GLU A 20 -12.95 -16.77 6.54
C GLU A 20 -12.37 -15.43 6.11
N LEU A 21 -13.12 -14.62 5.35
CA LEU A 21 -12.73 -13.25 4.97
C LEU A 21 -12.63 -12.39 6.22
N HIS A 22 -13.66 -12.43 7.07
CA HIS A 22 -13.68 -11.66 8.31
C HIS A 22 -12.53 -12.05 9.21
N GLN A 23 -12.28 -13.34 9.40
CA GLN A 23 -11.16 -13.84 10.20
C GLN A 23 -9.81 -13.37 9.64
N SER A 24 -9.62 -13.45 8.31
CA SER A 24 -8.38 -13.01 7.66
C SER A 24 -8.17 -11.50 7.82
N PHE A 25 -9.23 -10.70 7.70
CA PHE A 25 -9.17 -9.26 7.90
C PHE A 25 -8.87 -8.90 9.36
N GLU A 26 -9.49 -9.57 10.34
CA GLU A 26 -9.20 -9.35 11.76
C GLU A 26 -7.76 -9.70 12.11
N GLN A 27 -7.24 -10.81 11.56
CA GLN A 27 -5.84 -11.19 11.76
C GLN A 27 -4.87 -10.16 11.15
N ALA A 28 -5.18 -9.64 9.96
CA ALA A 28 -4.39 -8.59 9.32
C ALA A 28 -4.45 -7.28 10.14
N LEU A 29 -5.63 -6.90 10.62
CA LEU A 29 -5.83 -5.74 11.46
C LEU A 29 -5.06 -5.83 12.78
N ALA A 30 -5.08 -7.01 13.43
CA ALA A 30 -4.32 -7.24 14.66
C ALA A 30 -2.80 -7.11 14.43
N LYS A 31 -2.27 -7.66 13.32
CA LYS A 31 -0.87 -7.51 12.93
C LYS A 31 -0.50 -6.06 12.62
N LEU A 32 -1.38 -5.33 11.94
CA LEU A 32 -1.20 -3.91 11.63
C LEU A 32 -1.17 -3.07 12.91
N ARG A 33 -2.12 -3.30 13.83
CA ARG A 33 -2.19 -2.62 15.14
C ARG A 33 -0.90 -2.76 15.95
N ALA A 34 -0.21 -3.90 15.86
CA ALA A 34 1.06 -4.13 16.53
C ALA A 34 2.23 -3.26 16.01
N ASN A 35 2.08 -2.65 14.83
CA ASN A 35 3.11 -1.89 14.13
C ASN A 35 2.72 -0.42 13.90
N LEU A 36 1.65 0.08 14.52
CA LEU A 36 1.22 1.47 14.36
C LEU A 36 2.20 2.45 15.00
N GLY A 37 2.18 3.70 14.50
CA GLY A 37 3.03 4.78 14.98
C GLY A 37 4.48 4.69 14.47
N GLN A 38 4.78 3.75 13.57
CA GLN A 38 6.08 3.68 12.91
C GLN A 38 6.36 4.94 12.08
N GLU A 39 7.65 5.25 11.98
CA GLU A 39 8.15 6.33 11.14
C GLU A 39 8.58 5.78 9.79
N TYR A 40 8.06 6.38 8.71
CA TYR A 40 8.34 6.00 7.34
C TYR A 40 9.15 7.10 6.65
N ALA A 41 10.26 6.70 6.02
CA ALA A 41 11.09 7.59 5.22
C ALA A 41 10.47 7.88 3.84
N MET A 42 10.89 8.96 3.19
CA MET A 42 10.71 9.08 1.73
C MET A 42 11.69 8.15 1.03
N ILE A 43 11.32 7.62 -0.14
CA ILE A 43 12.25 6.85 -0.98
C ILE A 43 12.63 7.70 -2.19
N ILE A 44 13.90 8.12 -2.24
CA ILE A 44 14.46 8.95 -3.33
C ILE A 44 15.73 8.28 -3.85
N ASP A 45 15.78 8.02 -5.16
CA ASP A 45 16.91 7.35 -5.82
C ASP A 45 17.27 5.98 -5.20
N GLY A 46 16.24 5.25 -4.75
CA GLY A 46 16.37 3.96 -4.07
C GLY A 46 16.92 4.04 -2.65
N LYS A 47 16.92 5.21 -2.01
CA LYS A 47 17.42 5.43 -0.65
C LYS A 47 16.34 6.04 0.24
N GLU A 48 16.40 5.69 1.52
CA GLU A 48 15.62 6.33 2.56
C GLU A 48 16.12 7.76 2.79
N VAL A 49 15.20 8.71 2.79
CA VAL A 49 15.44 10.14 3.04
C VAL A 49 14.49 10.62 4.13
N PHE A 50 15.07 11.21 5.17
CA PHE A 50 14.36 11.78 6.31
C PHE A 50 14.38 13.32 6.21
N ALA A 51 13.24 13.95 6.53
CA ALA A 51 13.10 15.40 6.52
C ALA A 51 13.17 15.97 7.94
N ALA A 52 13.37 17.28 8.04
CA ALA A 52 13.35 17.96 9.35
C ALA A 52 11.95 18.03 9.96
N GLU A 53 10.92 18.22 9.11
CA GLU A 53 9.52 18.22 9.52
C GLU A 53 8.84 16.88 9.19
N LYS A 54 7.84 16.53 10.00
CA LYS A 54 7.07 15.29 9.89
C LYS A 54 5.58 15.56 9.92
N LEU A 55 4.80 14.59 9.45
CA LEU A 55 3.34 14.58 9.44
C LEU A 55 2.86 13.34 10.19
N GLU A 56 1.95 13.53 11.12
CA GLU A 56 1.23 12.44 11.75
C GLU A 56 0.04 12.05 10.89
N ASN A 57 -0.11 10.75 10.64
CA ASN A 57 -1.29 10.18 10.02
C ASN A 57 -2.12 9.48 11.10
N ARG A 58 -3.38 9.90 11.27
CA ARG A 58 -4.25 9.47 12.37
C ARG A 58 -5.53 8.89 11.80
N ASN A 59 -6.08 7.89 12.48
CA ASN A 59 -7.33 7.26 12.08
C ASN A 59 -8.49 8.28 12.14
N PRO A 60 -9.24 8.51 11.04
CA PRO A 60 -10.36 9.45 11.03
C PRO A 60 -11.54 8.98 11.88
N ALA A 61 -11.69 7.68 12.13
CA ALA A 61 -12.72 7.13 13.01
C ALA A 61 -12.35 7.20 14.51
N ASN A 62 -11.06 7.35 14.82
CA ASN A 62 -10.55 7.56 16.18
C ASN A 62 -9.23 8.35 16.14
N THR A 63 -9.30 9.67 16.32
CA THR A 63 -8.14 10.56 16.14
C THR A 63 -7.02 10.37 17.17
N ASP A 64 -7.30 9.67 18.27
CA ASP A 64 -6.28 9.30 19.26
C ASP A 64 -5.37 8.17 18.76
N GLU A 65 -5.80 7.40 17.75
CA GLU A 65 -5.03 6.31 17.15
C GLU A 65 -4.09 6.84 16.06
N LEU A 66 -2.81 6.99 16.41
CA LEU A 66 -1.74 7.34 15.48
C LEU A 66 -1.38 6.13 14.62
N LEU A 67 -1.55 6.25 13.30
CA LEU A 67 -1.28 5.17 12.36
C LEU A 67 0.20 5.12 11.96
N GLY A 68 0.79 6.28 11.67
CA GLY A 68 2.18 6.38 11.26
C GLY A 68 2.67 7.83 11.20
N ILE A 69 3.98 7.98 11.12
CA ILE A 69 4.66 9.27 11.00
C ILE A 69 5.40 9.31 9.66
N PHE A 70 5.11 10.31 8.84
CA PHE A 70 5.67 10.45 7.49
C PHE A 70 6.50 11.73 7.38
N GLN A 71 7.52 11.71 6.52
CA GLN A 71 8.38 12.88 6.33
C GLN A 71 7.66 13.96 5.52
N LYS A 72 7.74 15.22 5.97
CA LYS A 72 7.27 16.37 5.22
C LYS A 72 8.39 16.87 4.31
N GLY A 73 8.43 16.35 3.09
CA GLY A 73 9.42 16.71 2.09
C GLY A 73 9.43 18.21 1.77
N THR A 74 10.62 18.73 1.49
CA THR A 74 10.84 20.11 1.07
C THR A 74 10.89 20.23 -0.45
N ALA A 75 10.93 21.46 -0.96
CA ALA A 75 11.18 21.70 -2.38
C ALA A 75 12.54 21.13 -2.85
N ALA A 76 13.54 21.04 -1.97
CA ALA A 76 14.83 20.43 -2.28
C ALA A 76 14.69 18.92 -2.48
N ASP A 77 13.92 18.24 -1.63
CA ASP A 77 13.64 16.80 -1.75
C ASP A 77 12.88 16.49 -3.04
N ALA A 78 11.88 17.31 -3.37
CA ALA A 78 11.16 17.20 -4.64
C ALA A 78 12.09 17.37 -5.85
N ASN A 79 13.00 18.35 -5.83
CA ASN A 79 14.00 18.54 -6.89
C ASN A 79 14.96 17.34 -7.00
N ALA A 80 15.39 16.78 -5.86
CA ALA A 80 16.24 15.58 -5.83
C ALA A 80 15.52 14.37 -6.43
N ALA A 81 14.25 14.16 -6.10
CA ALA A 81 13.42 13.09 -6.65
C ALA A 81 13.22 13.23 -8.17
N VAL A 82 12.91 14.44 -8.66
CA VAL A 82 12.78 14.70 -10.10
C VAL A 82 14.11 14.47 -10.82
N ALA A 83 15.23 14.91 -10.24
CA ALA A 83 16.55 14.67 -10.82
C ALA A 83 16.88 13.18 -10.89
N ALA A 84 16.58 12.40 -9.85
CA ALA A 84 16.75 10.95 -9.83
C ALA A 84 15.89 10.26 -10.90
N ALA A 85 14.60 10.61 -10.99
CA ALA A 85 13.69 10.08 -11.99
C ALA A 85 14.19 10.37 -13.42
N ARG A 86 14.69 11.59 -13.69
CA ARG A 86 15.29 11.95 -14.99
C ARG A 86 16.52 11.13 -15.34
N ARG A 87 17.37 10.80 -14.36
CA ARG A 87 18.53 9.92 -14.57
C ARG A 87 18.07 8.49 -14.90
N ALA A 88 17.14 7.94 -14.11
CA ALA A 88 16.61 6.60 -14.29
C ALA A 88 15.86 6.43 -15.63
N PHE A 89 15.16 7.46 -16.10
CA PHE A 89 14.37 7.42 -17.33
C PHE A 89 15.16 7.00 -18.56
N LYS A 90 16.44 7.39 -18.67
CA LYS A 90 17.29 7.01 -19.82
C LYS A 90 17.47 5.48 -19.93
N GLY A 91 17.58 4.79 -18.80
CA GLY A 91 17.63 3.33 -18.77
C GLY A 91 16.25 2.73 -18.94
N TRP A 92 15.28 3.20 -18.13
CA TRP A 92 13.92 2.66 -18.10
C TRP A 92 13.18 2.75 -19.44
N SER A 93 13.31 3.86 -20.16
CA SER A 93 12.69 4.05 -21.48
C SER A 93 13.19 3.05 -22.52
N ARG A 94 14.41 2.52 -22.34
CA ARG A 94 15.04 1.53 -23.22
C ARG A 94 14.84 0.09 -22.74
N THR A 95 14.31 -0.12 -21.54
CA THR A 95 13.95 -1.46 -21.04
C THR A 95 12.92 -2.09 -21.98
N PRO A 96 13.10 -3.34 -22.44
CA PRO A 96 12.12 -4.04 -23.28
C PRO A 96 10.74 -4.05 -22.64
N TRP A 97 9.68 -3.91 -23.44
CA TRP A 97 8.31 -3.80 -22.91
C TRP A 97 7.90 -5.05 -22.11
N GLN A 98 8.38 -6.23 -22.50
CA GLN A 98 8.14 -7.49 -21.80
C GLN A 98 8.69 -7.45 -20.37
N GLU A 99 9.87 -6.87 -20.19
CA GLU A 99 10.50 -6.74 -18.87
C GLU A 99 9.74 -5.74 -18.01
N ARG A 100 9.26 -4.64 -18.59
CA ARG A 100 8.38 -3.69 -17.87
C ARG A 100 7.08 -4.36 -17.42
N VAL A 101 6.44 -5.16 -18.29
CA VAL A 101 5.24 -5.93 -17.95
C VAL A 101 5.54 -6.94 -16.85
N ARG A 102 6.68 -7.63 -16.91
CA ARG A 102 7.10 -8.59 -15.87
C ARG A 102 7.24 -7.91 -14.50
N LEU A 103 7.84 -6.72 -14.45
CA LEU A 103 7.99 -5.95 -13.21
C LEU A 103 6.64 -5.49 -12.64
N VAL A 104 5.76 -4.96 -13.49
CA VAL A 104 4.41 -4.53 -13.05
C VAL A 104 3.58 -5.72 -12.56
N ARG A 105 3.59 -6.85 -13.28
CA ARG A 105 2.92 -8.08 -12.81
C ARG A 105 3.48 -8.58 -11.49
N LYS A 106 4.81 -8.48 -11.30
CA LYS A 106 5.39 -8.88 -10.02
C LYS A 106 4.93 -7.97 -8.87
N ALA A 107 4.75 -6.68 -9.12
CA ALA A 107 4.16 -5.77 -8.14
C ALA A 107 2.71 -6.15 -7.81
N ALA A 108 1.89 -6.43 -8.83
CA ALA A 108 0.51 -6.91 -8.66
C ALA A 108 0.45 -8.21 -7.84
N GLU A 109 1.29 -9.20 -8.14
CA GLU A 109 1.38 -10.45 -7.37
C GLU A 109 1.68 -10.18 -5.88
N ILE A 110 2.61 -9.27 -5.58
CA ILE A 110 2.97 -8.92 -4.19
C ILE A 110 1.81 -8.20 -3.49
N MET A 111 1.04 -7.38 -4.22
CA MET A 111 -0.14 -6.71 -3.68
C MET A 111 -1.26 -7.72 -3.39
N ASP A 112 -1.52 -8.65 -4.32
CA ASP A 112 -2.47 -9.75 -4.15
C ASP A 112 -2.16 -10.59 -2.90
N GLU A 113 -0.89 -10.98 -2.74
CA GLU A 113 -0.39 -11.69 -1.56
C GLU A 113 -0.64 -10.94 -0.24
N ARG A 114 -0.77 -9.60 -0.30
CA ARG A 114 -0.95 -8.71 0.86
C ARG A 114 -2.33 -8.05 0.93
N THR A 115 -3.31 -8.56 0.17
CA THR A 115 -4.64 -7.92 0.02
C THR A 115 -5.29 -7.54 1.35
N TYR A 116 -5.29 -8.44 2.33
CA TYR A 116 -5.91 -8.18 3.64
C TYR A 116 -5.15 -7.16 4.48
N GLU A 117 -3.81 -7.17 4.39
CA GLU A 117 -2.97 -6.20 5.09
C GLU A 117 -3.19 -4.80 4.53
N MET A 118 -3.11 -4.65 3.21
CA MET A 118 -3.34 -3.37 2.53
C MET A 118 -4.79 -2.90 2.72
N GLY A 119 -5.77 -3.80 2.67
CA GLY A 119 -7.17 -3.46 2.88
C GLY A 119 -7.45 -2.97 4.30
N ALA A 120 -6.78 -3.55 5.30
CA ALA A 120 -6.83 -3.07 6.68
C ALA A 120 -6.18 -1.68 6.84
N VAL A 121 -5.05 -1.43 6.18
CA VAL A 121 -4.40 -0.11 6.13
C VAL A 121 -5.35 0.93 5.54
N VAL A 122 -5.88 0.68 4.35
CA VAL A 122 -6.84 1.58 3.67
C VAL A 122 -8.06 1.85 4.56
N SER A 123 -8.59 0.81 5.20
CA SER A 123 -9.76 0.97 6.10
C SER A 123 -9.46 1.89 7.29
N LEU A 124 -8.30 1.71 7.94
CA LEU A 124 -7.91 2.55 9.08
C LEU A 124 -7.50 3.96 8.67
N GLU A 125 -6.83 4.13 7.53
CA GLU A 125 -6.26 5.40 7.11
C GLU A 125 -7.32 6.36 6.56
N VAL A 126 -8.27 5.85 5.77
CA VAL A 126 -9.28 6.69 5.10
C VAL A 126 -10.72 6.42 5.57
N GLY A 127 -10.91 5.55 6.57
CA GLY A 127 -12.21 5.28 7.18
C GLY A 127 -13.16 4.43 6.35
N LYS A 128 -12.64 3.70 5.35
CA LYS A 128 -13.42 2.77 4.53
C LYS A 128 -13.87 1.56 5.36
N ASN A 129 -15.05 1.01 5.03
CA ASN A 129 -15.42 -0.29 5.59
C ASN A 129 -14.56 -1.41 4.98
N ARG A 130 -14.59 -2.60 5.59
CA ARG A 130 -13.72 -3.73 5.19
C ARG A 130 -13.85 -4.09 3.71
N MET A 131 -15.07 -4.09 3.19
CA MET A 131 -15.33 -4.49 1.81
C MET A 131 -14.85 -3.42 0.82
N GLU A 132 -15.02 -2.15 1.16
CA GLU A 132 -14.48 -1.03 0.37
C GLU A 132 -12.94 -1.02 0.39
N GLY A 133 -12.33 -1.26 1.56
CA GLY A 133 -10.88 -1.33 1.69
C GLY A 133 -10.28 -2.49 0.90
N LEU A 134 -10.89 -3.68 0.97
CA LEU A 134 -10.48 -4.83 0.15
C LEU A 134 -10.73 -4.59 -1.35
N GLY A 135 -11.81 -3.90 -1.70
CA GLY A 135 -12.13 -3.57 -3.09
C GLY A 135 -11.15 -2.59 -3.73
N ASP A 136 -10.71 -1.59 -2.98
CA ASP A 136 -9.71 -0.62 -3.46
C ASP A 136 -8.38 -1.32 -3.81
N VAL A 137 -7.94 -2.25 -2.95
CA VAL A 137 -6.72 -3.03 -3.20
C VAL A 137 -6.88 -3.95 -4.40
N ALA A 138 -8.04 -4.61 -4.52
CA ALA A 138 -8.33 -5.51 -5.65
C ALA A 138 -8.48 -4.77 -6.99
N GLU A 139 -8.87 -3.49 -6.99
CA GLU A 139 -8.87 -2.65 -8.20
C GLU A 139 -7.45 -2.20 -8.58
N THR A 140 -6.56 -2.07 -7.59
CA THR A 140 -5.18 -1.58 -7.80
C THR A 140 -4.24 -2.68 -8.34
N ALA A 141 -4.45 -3.94 -7.95
CA ALA A 141 -3.64 -5.09 -8.37
C ALA A 141 -3.97 -5.56 -9.80
#